data_AF-A0A8H8U2F0-F1
#
_entry.id   AF-A0A8H8U2F0-F1
#
_cell.length_a   1.000
_cell.length_b   1.000
_cell.length_c   1.000
_cell.angle_alpha   90.00
_cell.angle_beta   90.00
_cell.angle_gamma   90.00
#
_symmetry.space_group_name_H-M   'P 1'
#
loop_
_entity.id
_entity.type
_entity.pdbx_description
1 polymer ?
#
loop_
_entity_poly.entity_id
_entity_poly.type
_entity_poly.pdbx_seq_one_letter_code
_entity_poly.pdbx_strand_id
1 'polypeptide(L)'
;MRPLSLFIIFASSVLASPFSHKHLHKRYDNDHNGIPDWCYTNGDIVSCLLSESSYVWTTFTASTSTQAVSTPASTSVAVTSAVPVTTIAAATSSSASSYPTGTLPDAKTWNSDNGTKWHVSTVGPIYSSTVPSMGWDNGRTSVLNNTPFWIFGDVLSLKGLQNGLSTGPAFYGTPDNILRVDMGSTSNVESILLAPPAPSDPVPEEPFPFWGLSTSNVAEVSPGVGLGFVWEIWRNTSGVGPDRGLGMYRATLGAELPVGNRTGGLVAGPDALPVGIMTVMKAEGYIYTYTNKDGSGIIVGRAPVDNAFEVDAYEFLTLKGNWVQGIPSYTDAKSTYGLLGEGDGGVVPISYGQGSIMWSNYFERYMLFTGSFGSSMMFYASKTPYGPFDGPYDIETVLGYGVNVHPFWSPDGSHQTLYVSSGWDNVINMYKLDFDY
;
A
#
# COMPACT_ATOMS: atom_id res chain seq x y z
N MET A 1 -37.20 -28.97 13.90
CA MET A 1 -37.48 -29.77 12.69
C MET A 1 -37.03 -28.96 11.49
N ARG A 2 -36.14 -29.55 10.68
CA ARG A 2 -35.69 -29.00 9.40
C ARG A 2 -36.83 -29.05 8.37
N PRO A 3 -36.89 -28.09 7.45
CA PRO A 3 -37.02 -28.36 6.02
C PRO A 3 -35.66 -28.00 5.38
N LEU A 4 -34.88 -28.86 4.71
CA LEU A 4 -35.20 -29.78 3.61
C LEU A 4 -36.18 -29.13 2.64
N SER A 5 -35.75 -28.59 1.50
CA SER A 5 -35.41 -29.31 0.25
C SER A 5 -35.02 -28.21 -0.77
N LEU A 6 -34.49 -28.38 -1.99
CA LEU A 6 -34.36 -29.45 -2.98
C LEU A 6 -33.44 -28.82 -4.07
N PHE A 7 -32.26 -29.35 -4.41
CA PHE A 7 -31.95 -30.34 -5.46
C PHE A 7 -32.25 -29.96 -6.94
N ILE A 8 -31.14 -29.72 -7.68
CA ILE A 8 -30.75 -30.05 -9.09
C ILE A 8 -31.53 -29.38 -10.25
N ILE A 9 -30.93 -28.93 -11.38
CA ILE A 9 -30.58 -29.71 -12.60
C ILE A 9 -29.71 -28.90 -13.59
N PHE A 10 -28.60 -29.53 -14.00
CA PHE A 10 -27.83 -29.55 -15.27
C PHE A 10 -28.01 -28.46 -16.35
N ALA A 11 -26.89 -27.94 -16.89
CA ALA A 11 -26.26 -28.44 -18.14
C ALA A 11 -25.36 -27.39 -18.87
N SER A 12 -24.15 -27.83 -19.21
CA SER A 12 -23.44 -27.61 -20.50
C SER A 12 -22.92 -26.21 -20.92
N SER A 13 -21.59 -26.06 -20.79
CA SER A 13 -20.58 -25.74 -21.84
C SER A 13 -20.85 -24.62 -22.88
N VAL A 14 -19.86 -23.74 -23.09
CA VAL A 14 -19.07 -23.61 -24.36
C VAL A 14 -18.34 -22.24 -24.48
N LEU A 15 -17.02 -22.35 -24.71
CA LEU A 15 -16.05 -21.52 -25.47
C LEU A 15 -15.61 -20.11 -25.01
N ALA A 16 -14.29 -20.04 -24.87
CA ALA A 16 -13.45 -18.86 -24.77
C ALA A 16 -13.42 -17.98 -26.03
N SER A 17 -13.05 -16.71 -25.85
CA SER A 17 -12.53 -15.84 -26.91
C SER A 17 -11.28 -15.08 -26.42
N PRO A 18 -10.22 -14.97 -27.23
CA PRO A 18 -8.97 -14.30 -26.88
C PRO A 18 -8.93 -12.86 -27.44
N PHE A 19 -8.71 -11.85 -26.60
CA PHE A 19 -8.22 -10.55 -27.07
C PHE A 19 -7.13 -10.04 -26.12
N SER A 20 -5.88 -10.18 -26.58
CA SER A 20 -4.70 -9.55 -25.99
C SER A 20 -4.66 -8.10 -26.46
N HIS A 21 -4.86 -7.15 -25.55
CA HIS A 21 -4.67 -5.73 -25.83
C HIS A 21 -3.16 -5.41 -25.84
N LYS A 22 -2.67 -4.92 -26.98
CA LYS A 22 -1.31 -4.41 -27.17
C LYS A 22 -1.15 -3.03 -26.51
N HIS A 23 0.06 -2.77 -26.04
CA HIS A 23 0.52 -1.58 -25.29
C HIS A 23 0.09 -0.22 -25.89
N LEU A 24 -0.27 0.71 -25.01
CA LEU A 24 -0.54 2.11 -25.33
C LEU A 24 0.79 2.90 -25.40
N HIS A 25 0.91 3.82 -26.35
CA HIS A 25 2.07 4.68 -26.54
C HIS A 25 1.64 6.11 -26.85
N LYS A 26 2.35 7.10 -26.28
CA LYS A 26 2.17 8.53 -26.60
C LYS A 26 2.86 8.86 -27.92
N ARG A 27 2.11 9.14 -28.99
CA ARG A 27 2.71 9.27 -30.35
C ARG A 27 2.11 10.35 -31.26
N TYR A 28 0.83 10.66 -31.14
CA TYR A 28 0.14 11.59 -32.05
C TYR A 28 -0.54 12.68 -31.22
N ASP A 29 -0.56 13.93 -31.68
CA ASP A 29 -1.29 15.04 -31.03
C ASP A 29 -2.48 15.39 -31.93
N ASN A 30 -3.58 14.66 -31.76
CA ASN A 30 -4.74 14.77 -32.65
C ASN A 30 -5.66 15.94 -32.28
N ASP A 31 -5.63 16.39 -31.02
CA ASP A 31 -6.40 17.56 -30.58
C ASP A 31 -5.61 18.89 -30.69
N HIS A 32 -4.34 18.82 -31.13
CA HIS A 32 -3.44 19.94 -31.40
C HIS A 32 -3.17 20.80 -30.15
N ASN A 33 -3.18 20.17 -28.97
CA ASN A 33 -2.92 20.87 -27.71
C ASN A 33 -1.43 20.94 -27.36
N GLY A 34 -0.54 20.34 -28.18
CA GLY A 34 0.90 20.27 -27.99
C GLY A 34 1.38 19.08 -27.14
N ILE A 35 0.49 18.17 -26.74
CA ILE A 35 0.76 17.00 -25.90
C ILE A 35 0.38 15.74 -26.69
N PRO A 36 1.28 14.76 -26.86
CA PRO A 36 0.92 13.52 -27.55
C PRO A 36 -0.10 12.68 -26.78
N ASP A 37 -1.16 12.28 -27.48
CA ASP A 37 -2.25 11.41 -27.06
C ASP A 37 -1.79 9.96 -26.86
N TRP A 38 -2.46 9.25 -25.94
CA TRP A 38 -2.29 7.83 -25.75
C TRP A 38 -2.96 7.04 -26.87
N CYS A 39 -2.16 6.30 -27.63
CA CYS A 39 -2.64 5.56 -28.79
C CYS A 39 -2.22 4.10 -28.75
N TYR A 40 -3.05 3.22 -29.31
CA TYR A 40 -2.62 1.87 -29.70
C TYR A 40 -2.87 1.65 -31.18
N THR A 41 -2.15 0.69 -31.76
CA THR A 41 -2.24 0.35 -33.18
C THR A 41 -2.73 -1.07 -33.34
N ASN A 42 -3.76 -1.26 -34.16
CA ASN A 42 -4.29 -2.56 -34.55
C ASN A 42 -4.31 -2.66 -36.08
N GLY A 43 -3.27 -3.29 -36.65
CA GLY A 43 -3.04 -3.27 -38.09
C GLY A 43 -2.78 -1.84 -38.59
N ASP A 44 -3.56 -1.39 -39.57
CA ASP A 44 -3.46 -0.04 -40.13
C ASP A 44 -4.30 0.99 -39.37
N ILE A 45 -5.07 0.57 -38.36
CA ILE A 45 -5.92 1.46 -37.56
C ILE A 45 -5.15 1.91 -36.32
N VAL A 46 -5.07 3.22 -36.14
CA VAL A 46 -4.58 3.85 -34.91
C VAL A 46 -5.79 4.37 -34.15
N SER A 47 -5.89 4.01 -32.88
CA SER A 47 -6.90 4.52 -31.95
C SER A 47 -6.20 5.35 -30.89
N CYS A 48 -6.56 6.62 -30.75
CA CYS A 48 -5.98 7.57 -29.79
C CYS A 48 -7.04 8.11 -28.83
N LEU A 49 -6.66 8.27 -27.57
CA LEU A 49 -7.47 8.86 -26.52
C LEU A 49 -7.19 10.37 -26.43
N LEU A 50 -8.17 11.20 -26.83
CA LEU A 50 -8.00 12.66 -26.92
C LEU A 50 -8.07 13.38 -25.57
N SER A 51 -8.63 12.73 -24.56
CA SER A 51 -8.71 13.30 -23.22
C SER A 51 -8.85 12.20 -22.18
N GLU A 52 -7.97 12.24 -21.19
CA GLU A 52 -7.99 11.35 -20.03
C GLU A 52 -9.20 11.61 -19.11
N SER A 53 -9.91 12.75 -19.29
CA SER A 53 -11.10 13.09 -18.49
C SER A 53 -12.42 12.63 -19.10
N SER A 54 -12.48 12.41 -20.42
CA SER A 54 -13.73 12.07 -21.13
C SER A 54 -13.73 10.69 -21.78
N TYR A 55 -12.58 9.99 -21.82
CA TYR A 55 -12.44 8.67 -22.43
C TYR A 55 -12.89 8.59 -23.90
N VAL A 56 -12.84 9.71 -24.63
CA VAL A 56 -13.22 9.77 -26.05
C VAL A 56 -12.07 9.27 -26.93
N TRP A 57 -12.35 8.23 -27.70
CA TRP A 57 -11.40 7.63 -28.65
C TRP A 57 -11.63 8.14 -30.07
N THR A 58 -10.55 8.53 -30.74
CA THR A 58 -10.53 8.86 -32.16
C THR A 58 -9.71 7.83 -32.91
N THR A 59 -10.23 7.39 -34.06
CA THR A 59 -9.56 6.38 -34.91
C THR A 59 -9.24 6.95 -36.27
N PHE A 60 -8.06 6.60 -36.80
CA PHE A 60 -7.61 6.98 -38.13
C PHE A 60 -6.69 5.90 -38.72
N THR A 61 -6.47 5.95 -40.03
CA THR A 61 -5.57 5.01 -40.72
C THR A 61 -4.14 5.53 -40.68
N ALA A 62 -3.15 4.69 -40.36
CA ALA A 62 -1.75 5.12 -40.22
C ALA A 62 -1.18 5.79 -41.49
N SER A 63 -1.75 5.49 -42.66
CA SER A 63 -1.38 6.05 -43.97
C SER A 63 -1.91 7.46 -44.25
N THR A 64 -2.76 8.04 -43.39
CA THR A 64 -3.32 9.39 -43.59
C THR A 64 -2.73 10.48 -42.68
N SER A 65 -1.80 10.15 -41.78
CA SER A 65 -1.21 11.14 -40.86
C SER A 65 0.19 11.58 -41.29
N THR A 66 0.34 12.84 -41.68
CA THR A 66 1.63 13.52 -41.90
C THR A 66 2.21 14.13 -40.61
N GLN A 67 1.64 13.86 -39.43
CA GLN A 67 2.04 14.49 -38.17
C GLN A 67 2.48 13.47 -37.11
N ALA A 68 3.48 12.65 -37.44
CA ALA A 68 4.24 11.93 -36.42
C ALA A 68 5.27 12.90 -35.81
N VAL A 69 5.14 13.26 -34.54
CA VAL A 69 6.20 13.97 -33.80
C VAL A 69 7.32 12.95 -33.56
N SER A 70 8.46 13.13 -34.21
CA SER A 70 9.61 12.24 -34.09
C SER A 70 10.20 12.28 -32.68
N THR A 71 10.15 11.14 -31.98
CA THR A 71 10.97 10.86 -30.80
C THR A 71 12.46 10.93 -31.16
N PRO A 72 13.35 11.49 -30.32
CA PRO A 72 14.79 11.47 -30.58
C PRO A 72 15.29 10.02 -30.59
N ALA A 73 15.92 9.61 -31.69
CA ALA A 73 16.55 8.31 -31.82
C ALA A 73 17.77 8.21 -30.90
N SER A 74 17.78 7.21 -30.02
CA SER A 74 19.00 6.74 -29.34
C SER A 74 19.97 6.19 -30.38
N THR A 75 21.00 6.96 -30.73
CA THR A 75 22.17 6.45 -31.43
C THR A 75 23.23 6.01 -30.43
N SER A 76 23.47 4.70 -30.41
CA SER A 76 24.69 4.09 -29.87
C SER A 76 25.92 4.64 -30.61
N VAL A 77 26.83 5.29 -29.90
CA VAL A 77 28.20 5.53 -30.38
C VAL A 77 29.16 5.14 -29.27
N ALA A 78 29.95 4.11 -29.53
CA ALA A 78 31.13 3.78 -28.75
C ALA A 78 32.30 4.61 -29.28
N VAL A 79 32.85 5.53 -28.48
CA VAL A 79 34.25 5.98 -28.58
C VAL A 79 34.77 6.33 -27.18
N THR A 80 36.00 5.89 -26.95
CA THR A 80 36.85 5.93 -25.76
C THR A 80 37.40 7.31 -25.37
N SER A 81 37.83 7.40 -24.10
CA SER A 81 38.92 8.23 -23.54
C SER A 81 38.58 9.53 -22.76
N ALA A 82 38.78 9.41 -21.43
CA ALA A 82 39.48 10.32 -20.50
C ALA A 82 38.89 11.69 -20.06
N VAL A 83 38.43 11.72 -18.79
CA VAL A 83 38.63 12.73 -17.69
C VAL A 83 38.08 14.18 -17.88
N PRO A 84 37.60 14.92 -16.83
CA PRO A 84 37.29 14.58 -15.44
C PRO A 84 35.81 14.78 -15.02
N VAL A 85 35.47 14.17 -13.89
CA VAL A 85 34.23 14.37 -13.12
C VAL A 85 34.09 15.84 -12.72
N THR A 86 33.03 16.49 -13.20
CA THR A 86 32.54 17.75 -12.62
C THR A 86 31.23 17.42 -11.91
N THR A 87 31.28 17.40 -10.59
CA THR A 87 30.13 17.25 -9.69
C THR A 87 29.11 18.35 -9.97
N ILE A 88 27.97 17.99 -10.58
CA ILE A 88 26.80 18.86 -10.61
C ILE A 88 26.10 18.67 -9.28
N ALA A 89 26.35 19.61 -8.36
CA ALA A 89 25.57 19.76 -7.15
C ALA A 89 24.10 19.98 -7.54
N ALA A 90 23.23 19.07 -7.10
CA ALA A 90 21.79 19.28 -7.17
C ALA A 90 21.47 20.53 -6.35
N ALA A 91 20.95 21.57 -7.02
CA ALA A 91 20.48 22.78 -6.39
C ALA A 91 19.24 22.45 -5.55
N THR A 92 19.43 22.32 -4.24
CA THR A 92 18.38 22.32 -3.23
C THR A 92 17.87 23.75 -3.03
N SER A 93 16.78 24.11 -3.72
CA SER A 93 16.02 25.32 -3.39
C SER A 93 15.05 25.05 -2.24
N SER A 94 15.60 25.20 -1.03
CA SER A 94 15.03 25.81 0.19
C SER A 94 13.51 25.87 0.39
N SER A 95 13.03 25.10 1.37
CA SER A 95 12.53 25.63 2.64
C SER A 95 12.53 24.51 3.69
N ALA A 96 13.70 24.14 4.21
CA ALA A 96 13.75 23.25 5.36
C ALA A 96 13.26 24.06 6.58
N SER A 97 12.01 23.84 6.98
CA SER A 97 11.64 24.09 8.38
C SER A 97 12.63 23.27 9.21
N SER A 98 13.45 23.94 10.03
CA SER A 98 14.29 23.22 10.99
C SER A 98 13.37 22.65 12.05
N TYR A 99 12.90 21.43 11.82
CA TYR A 99 12.18 20.67 12.84
C TYR A 99 13.07 20.52 14.07
N PRO A 100 12.50 20.44 15.28
CA PRO A 100 13.26 19.94 16.42
C PRO A 100 13.83 18.57 16.06
N THR A 101 15.05 18.31 16.51
CA THR A 101 15.73 17.03 16.31
C THR A 101 16.14 16.48 17.65
N GLY A 102 15.88 15.19 17.88
CA GLY A 102 16.35 14.43 19.03
C GLY A 102 17.29 13.31 18.59
N THR A 103 18.06 12.78 19.54
CA THR A 103 18.87 11.58 19.29
C THR A 103 18.14 10.36 19.85
N LEU A 104 17.83 9.39 19.00
CA LEU A 104 17.27 8.12 19.46
C LEU A 104 18.35 7.38 20.28
N PRO A 105 18.10 7.08 21.58
CA PRO A 105 19.09 6.37 22.40
C PRO A 105 19.18 4.89 22.00
N ASP A 106 20.05 4.14 22.69
CA ASP A 106 20.00 2.68 22.62
C ASP A 106 18.73 2.13 23.28
N ALA A 107 18.34 0.89 22.94
CA ALA A 107 17.11 0.25 23.43
C ALA A 107 17.03 0.12 24.96
N LYS A 108 18.18 -0.03 25.65
CA LYS A 108 18.20 -0.14 27.11
C LYS A 108 17.93 1.22 27.76
N THR A 109 18.58 2.25 27.25
CA THR A 109 18.38 3.64 27.69
C THR A 109 16.96 4.12 27.37
N TRP A 110 16.43 3.77 26.19
CA TRP A 110 15.01 4.00 25.85
C TRP A 110 14.07 3.50 26.94
N ASN A 111 14.21 2.24 27.36
CA ASN A 111 13.32 1.66 28.38
C ASN A 111 13.45 2.37 29.75
N SER A 112 14.63 2.86 30.13
CA SER A 112 14.80 3.63 31.38
C SER A 112 14.25 5.06 31.30
N ASP A 113 14.11 5.60 30.10
CA ASP A 113 13.71 6.97 29.85
C ASP A 113 12.18 7.17 29.78
N ASN A 114 11.41 6.09 29.86
CA ASN A 114 9.93 6.14 29.87
C ASN A 114 9.42 6.98 31.05
N GLY A 115 8.54 7.93 30.76
CA GLY A 115 7.99 8.90 31.71
C GLY A 115 8.89 10.12 31.94
N THR A 116 10.07 10.19 31.32
CA THR A 116 11.00 11.33 31.46
C THR A 116 11.43 11.94 30.13
N LYS A 117 11.90 11.14 29.16
CA LYS A 117 12.29 11.61 27.81
C LYS A 117 11.33 11.17 26.72
N TRP A 118 10.49 10.19 27.02
CA TRP A 118 9.35 9.88 26.18
C TRP A 118 8.23 9.36 27.06
N HIS A 119 7.01 9.44 26.56
CA HIS A 119 5.88 8.79 27.20
C HIS A 119 4.83 8.43 26.17
N VAL A 120 4.02 7.42 26.52
CA VAL A 120 2.84 7.01 25.76
C VAL A 120 1.59 7.37 26.57
N SER A 121 0.56 7.85 25.89
CA SER A 121 -0.75 8.11 26.49
C SER A 121 -1.87 7.63 25.58
N THR A 122 -2.97 7.17 26.16
CA THR A 122 -4.16 6.75 25.40
C THR A 122 -4.94 7.97 24.95
N VAL A 123 -5.24 8.06 23.64
CA VAL A 123 -6.08 9.12 23.06
C VAL A 123 -7.54 8.69 23.04
N GLY A 124 -7.81 7.44 22.64
CA GLY A 124 -9.15 6.86 22.58
C GLY A 124 -9.38 6.00 21.34
N PRO A 125 -10.56 5.38 21.19
CA PRO A 125 -10.89 4.59 20.01
C PRO A 125 -11.23 5.48 18.81
N ILE A 126 -10.91 5.00 17.61
CA ILE A 126 -11.44 5.60 16.38
C ILE A 126 -12.95 5.37 16.29
N TYR A 127 -13.65 6.29 15.63
CA TYR A 127 -15.09 6.22 15.44
C TYR A 127 -15.50 6.83 14.11
N SER A 128 -16.68 6.44 13.62
CA SER A 128 -17.25 7.03 12.41
C SER A 128 -18.08 8.27 12.76
N SER A 129 -17.99 9.30 11.90
CA SER A 129 -18.85 10.48 11.95
C SER A 129 -20.35 10.19 11.78
N THR A 130 -20.71 9.14 11.05
CA THR A 130 -22.08 8.88 10.57
C THR A 130 -22.77 7.75 11.33
N VAL A 131 -22.07 6.62 11.50
CA VAL A 131 -22.52 5.46 12.26
C VAL A 131 -21.57 5.22 13.44
N PRO A 132 -21.87 5.72 14.66
CA PRO A 132 -20.95 5.63 15.80
C PRO A 132 -20.61 4.21 16.26
N SER A 133 -21.46 3.22 15.95
CA SER A 133 -21.25 1.81 16.33
C SER A 133 -20.62 0.96 15.22
N MET A 134 -19.80 1.56 14.36
CA MET A 134 -18.95 0.84 13.42
C MET A 134 -17.74 0.26 14.13
N GLY A 135 -17.39 -0.95 13.74
CA GLY A 135 -16.16 -1.65 14.10
C GLY A 135 -15.21 -1.69 12.91
N TRP A 136 -13.93 -1.83 13.22
CA TRP A 136 -12.82 -1.59 12.32
C TRP A 136 -11.73 -2.62 12.52
N ASP A 137 -11.07 -2.97 11.41
CA ASP A 137 -9.91 -3.86 11.39
C ASP A 137 -8.75 -3.21 10.61
N ASN A 138 -7.51 -3.46 11.03
CA ASN A 138 -6.22 -3.05 10.43
C ASN A 138 -5.92 -1.56 10.25
N GLY A 139 -6.92 -0.68 10.34
CA GLY A 139 -6.89 0.79 10.25
C GLY A 139 -5.56 1.44 9.90
N ARG A 140 -5.16 1.37 8.63
CA ARG A 140 -3.98 2.05 8.09
C ARG A 140 -4.36 3.43 7.59
N THR A 141 -3.40 4.33 7.50
CA THR A 141 -3.64 5.66 6.93
C THR A 141 -2.73 5.92 5.74
N SER A 142 -3.19 6.79 4.85
CA SER A 142 -2.44 7.25 3.68
C SER A 142 -2.74 8.71 3.41
N VAL A 143 -1.87 9.34 2.63
CA VAL A 143 -2.00 10.75 2.25
C VAL A 143 -1.79 10.84 0.75
N LEU A 144 -2.72 11.47 0.05
CA LEU A 144 -2.56 11.88 -1.34
C LEU A 144 -2.90 13.36 -1.45
N ASN A 145 -2.03 14.15 -2.07
CA ASN A 145 -2.18 15.59 -2.24
C ASN A 145 -2.59 16.29 -0.93
N ASN A 146 -1.88 15.97 0.17
CA ASN A 146 -2.15 16.46 1.51
C ASN A 146 -3.55 16.16 2.08
N THR A 147 -4.28 15.20 1.49
CA THR A 147 -5.57 14.70 1.98
C THR A 147 -5.36 13.34 2.64
N PRO A 148 -5.62 13.21 3.96
CA PRO A 148 -5.49 11.94 4.64
C PRO A 148 -6.72 11.06 4.41
N PHE A 149 -6.52 9.75 4.40
CA PHE A 149 -7.60 8.77 4.40
C PHE A 149 -7.21 7.49 5.12
N TRP A 150 -8.24 6.80 5.61
CA TRP A 150 -8.18 5.52 6.28
C TRP A 150 -8.40 4.39 5.30
N ILE A 151 -7.74 3.26 5.53
CA ILE A 151 -7.88 2.02 4.79
C ILE A 151 -8.00 0.90 5.82
N PHE A 152 -9.05 0.10 5.72
CA PHE A 152 -9.38 -0.92 6.70
C PHE A 152 -9.32 -2.32 6.09
N GLY A 153 -9.16 -3.34 6.94
CA GLY A 153 -9.47 -4.72 6.58
C GLY A 153 -10.98 -4.92 6.58
N ASP A 154 -11.50 -5.68 7.54
CA ASP A 154 -12.93 -5.87 7.71
C ASP A 154 -13.58 -4.64 8.40
N VAL A 155 -14.73 -4.17 7.88
CA VAL A 155 -15.55 -3.11 8.48
C VAL A 155 -16.99 -3.57 8.54
N LEU A 156 -17.56 -3.54 9.74
CA LEU A 156 -18.92 -3.97 10.06
C LEU A 156 -19.39 -3.27 11.33
N SER A 157 -20.65 -3.41 11.71
CA SER A 157 -21.07 -2.85 13.00
C SER A 157 -20.62 -3.72 14.17
N LEU A 158 -20.31 -3.07 15.30
CA LEU A 158 -20.08 -3.73 16.60
C LEU A 158 -21.28 -4.58 17.08
N LYS A 159 -22.48 -4.40 16.49
CA LYS A 159 -23.68 -5.19 16.81
C LYS A 159 -23.98 -6.29 15.78
N GLY A 160 -23.14 -6.45 14.75
CA GLY A 160 -23.30 -7.42 13.68
C GLY A 160 -23.37 -6.79 12.29
N LEU A 161 -24.11 -7.44 11.39
CA LEU A 161 -24.11 -7.14 9.95
C LEU A 161 -25.18 -6.14 9.51
N GLN A 162 -25.85 -5.43 10.43
CA GLN A 162 -26.97 -4.56 10.07
C GLN A 162 -26.56 -3.33 9.22
N ASN A 163 -25.26 -3.03 9.18
CA ASN A 163 -24.66 -1.98 8.33
C ASN A 163 -23.83 -2.58 7.19
N GLY A 164 -24.01 -3.87 6.87
CA GLY A 164 -23.19 -4.61 5.92
C GLY A 164 -21.84 -5.03 6.49
N LEU A 165 -21.07 -5.73 5.66
CA LEU A 165 -19.66 -6.08 5.87
C LEU A 165 -18.90 -5.69 4.60
N SER A 166 -17.79 -4.98 4.78
CA SER A 166 -16.81 -4.73 3.72
C SER A 166 -15.46 -5.28 4.12
N THR A 167 -14.66 -5.67 3.12
CA THR A 167 -13.28 -6.12 3.27
C THR A 167 -12.40 -5.22 2.38
N GLY A 168 -11.51 -4.42 2.96
CA GLY A 168 -10.70 -3.45 2.20
C GLY A 168 -11.35 -2.10 1.86
N PRO A 169 -12.30 -1.52 2.62
CA PRO A 169 -12.83 -0.19 2.31
C PRO A 169 -11.82 0.91 2.68
N ALA A 170 -12.04 2.09 2.11
CA ALA A 170 -11.33 3.31 2.48
C ALA A 170 -12.31 4.47 2.66
N PHE A 171 -11.95 5.38 3.58
CA PHE A 171 -12.77 6.53 3.96
C PHE A 171 -11.87 7.73 4.22
N TYR A 172 -12.37 8.94 4.01
CA TYR A 172 -11.57 10.13 4.30
C TYR A 172 -11.23 10.24 5.79
N GLY A 173 -10.02 10.73 6.05
CA GLY A 173 -9.56 11.08 7.38
C GLY A 173 -9.95 12.52 7.68
N THR A 174 -10.14 12.83 8.95
CA THR A 174 -10.36 14.22 9.35
C THR A 174 -9.02 14.87 9.75
N PRO A 175 -8.54 15.92 9.06
CA PRO A 175 -7.23 16.50 9.35
C PRO A 175 -7.06 17.04 10.78
N ASP A 176 -8.11 17.60 11.38
CA ASP A 176 -8.09 18.16 12.74
C ASP A 176 -8.46 17.14 13.83
N ASN A 177 -8.82 15.90 13.46
CA ASN A 177 -9.22 14.87 14.42
C ASN A 177 -8.84 13.46 13.94
N ILE A 178 -7.73 12.94 14.46
CA ILE A 178 -7.24 11.59 14.15
C ILE A 178 -8.24 10.49 14.51
N LEU A 179 -9.12 10.66 15.50
CA LEU A 179 -10.05 9.61 15.89
C LEU A 179 -11.25 9.49 14.94
N ARG A 180 -11.53 10.52 14.13
CA ARG A 180 -12.74 10.57 13.32
C ARG A 180 -12.49 10.07 11.89
N VAL A 181 -13.13 8.97 11.56
CA VAL A 181 -13.28 8.45 10.19
C VAL A 181 -14.48 9.14 9.56
N ASP A 182 -14.28 9.78 8.40
CA ASP A 182 -15.36 10.44 7.67
C ASP A 182 -16.00 9.48 6.67
N MET A 183 -17.19 8.98 7.04
CA MET A 183 -18.00 8.12 6.17
C MET A 183 -18.95 8.91 5.27
N GLY A 184 -18.99 10.24 5.36
CA GLY A 184 -19.94 11.07 4.64
C GLY A 184 -21.40 10.65 4.91
N SER A 185 -22.17 10.42 3.85
CA SER A 185 -23.57 9.94 3.95
C SER A 185 -23.69 8.40 4.08
N THR A 186 -22.58 7.68 4.06
CA THR A 186 -22.57 6.21 4.08
C THR A 186 -23.06 5.68 5.42
N SER A 187 -24.07 4.81 5.36
CA SER A 187 -24.56 4.05 6.52
C SER A 187 -24.57 2.53 6.31
N ASN A 188 -24.35 2.06 5.08
CA ASN A 188 -24.14 0.65 4.74
C ASN A 188 -22.82 0.53 3.96
N VAL A 189 -21.92 -0.34 4.42
CA VAL A 189 -20.57 -0.48 3.85
C VAL A 189 -20.44 -1.62 2.85
N GLU A 190 -21.45 -2.47 2.67
CA GLU A 190 -21.36 -3.74 1.90
C GLU A 190 -20.79 -3.60 0.48
N SER A 191 -21.01 -2.46 -0.18
CA SER A 191 -20.53 -2.19 -1.55
C SER A 191 -19.27 -1.34 -1.63
N ILE A 192 -18.72 -0.91 -0.49
CA ILE A 192 -17.58 0.01 -0.45
C ILE A 192 -16.32 -0.81 -0.45
N LEU A 193 -15.52 -0.71 -1.51
CA LEU A 193 -14.19 -1.32 -1.61
C LEU A 193 -13.24 -0.27 -2.16
N LEU A 194 -12.04 -0.16 -1.57
CA LEU A 194 -11.02 0.74 -2.12
C LEU A 194 -10.58 0.25 -3.51
N ALA A 195 -10.21 -1.02 -3.62
CA ALA A 195 -9.70 -1.63 -4.83
C ALA A 195 -10.55 -2.87 -5.19
N PRO A 196 -11.72 -2.70 -5.83
CA PRO A 196 -12.59 -3.82 -6.16
C PRO A 196 -11.91 -4.83 -7.10
N PRO A 197 -12.35 -6.09 -7.13
CA PRO A 197 -11.86 -7.08 -8.08
C PRO A 197 -12.00 -6.59 -9.52
N ALA A 198 -11.03 -6.92 -10.38
CA ALA A 198 -11.12 -6.57 -11.78
C ALA A 198 -12.21 -7.41 -12.46
N PRO A 199 -12.89 -6.91 -13.51
CA PRO A 199 -13.88 -7.70 -14.25
C PRO A 199 -13.33 -9.00 -14.87
N SER A 200 -12.02 -9.08 -15.05
CA SER A 200 -11.32 -10.28 -15.53
C SER A 200 -11.02 -11.31 -14.45
N ASP A 201 -11.14 -10.93 -13.17
CA ASP A 201 -10.79 -11.80 -12.06
C ASP A 201 -11.88 -12.88 -11.90
N PRO A 202 -11.52 -14.13 -11.56
CA PRO A 202 -12.50 -15.18 -11.34
C PRO A 202 -13.47 -14.82 -10.20
N VAL A 203 -14.77 -14.86 -10.48
CA VAL A 203 -15.81 -14.58 -9.49
C VAL A 203 -15.86 -15.69 -8.43
N PRO A 204 -16.05 -15.37 -7.14
CA PRO A 204 -16.22 -16.35 -6.08
C PRO A 204 -17.35 -17.33 -6.38
N GLU A 205 -17.08 -18.60 -6.13
CA GLU A 205 -18.01 -19.70 -6.32
C GLU A 205 -18.14 -20.50 -5.02
N GLU A 206 -19.23 -21.26 -4.89
CA GLU A 206 -19.39 -22.20 -3.78
C GLU A 206 -18.19 -23.17 -3.67
N PRO A 207 -17.66 -23.45 -2.46
CA PRO A 207 -18.23 -23.13 -1.14
C PRO A 207 -17.77 -21.77 -0.55
N PHE A 208 -17.16 -20.90 -1.34
CA PHE A 208 -16.61 -19.60 -0.92
C PHE A 208 -17.21 -18.45 -1.76
N PRO A 209 -18.51 -18.14 -1.62
CA PRO A 209 -19.21 -17.24 -2.54
C PRO A 209 -18.95 -15.74 -2.30
N PHE A 210 -18.08 -15.37 -1.36
CA PHE A 210 -17.82 -13.98 -1.00
C PHE A 210 -16.41 -13.53 -1.37
N TRP A 211 -16.27 -12.26 -1.73
CA TRP A 211 -14.98 -11.63 -1.85
C TRP A 211 -14.39 -11.33 -0.46
N GLY A 212 -13.06 -11.44 -0.37
CA GLY A 212 -12.26 -10.95 0.74
C GLY A 212 -11.04 -10.24 0.18
N LEU A 213 -10.84 -8.98 0.55
CA LEU A 213 -9.71 -8.18 0.10
C LEU A 213 -8.88 -7.71 1.28
N SER A 214 -7.58 -8.00 1.24
CA SER A 214 -6.60 -7.41 2.15
C SER A 214 -5.82 -6.35 1.38
N THR A 215 -5.94 -5.10 1.77
CA THR A 215 -5.32 -3.96 1.09
C THR A 215 -4.14 -3.42 1.88
N SER A 216 -3.08 -3.04 1.19
CA SER A 216 -2.00 -2.24 1.76
C SER A 216 -2.49 -0.81 2.06
N ASN A 217 -1.66 -0.02 2.74
CA ASN A 217 -1.79 1.43 2.61
C ASN A 217 -1.42 1.88 1.18
N VAL A 218 -1.50 3.18 0.90
CA VAL A 218 -1.16 3.78 -0.38
C VAL A 218 0.09 4.65 -0.23
N ALA A 219 1.04 4.50 -1.16
CA ALA A 219 2.19 5.39 -1.30
C ALA A 219 1.95 6.37 -2.46
N GLU A 220 2.12 7.67 -2.23
CA GLU A 220 1.96 8.68 -3.27
C GLU A 220 3.13 8.63 -4.27
N VAL A 221 2.83 8.36 -5.54
CA VAL A 221 3.84 8.34 -6.61
C VAL A 221 4.02 9.73 -7.22
N SER A 222 2.92 10.46 -7.41
CA SER A 222 2.84 11.85 -7.85
C SER A 222 1.66 12.54 -7.17
N PRO A 223 1.61 13.87 -7.07
CA PRO A 223 0.53 14.59 -6.37
C PRO A 223 -0.87 14.08 -6.76
N GLY A 224 -1.60 13.53 -5.79
CA GLY A 224 -2.98 13.03 -5.95
C GLY A 224 -3.11 11.63 -6.56
N VAL A 225 -1.98 10.99 -6.91
CA VAL A 225 -1.95 9.64 -7.48
C VAL A 225 -1.05 8.76 -6.63
N GLY A 226 -1.64 7.68 -6.13
CA GLY A 226 -0.96 6.69 -5.31
C GLY A 226 -0.91 5.31 -5.93
N LEU A 227 -0.07 4.47 -5.33
CA LEU A 227 0.03 3.05 -5.60
C LEU A 227 -0.29 2.27 -4.32
N GLY A 228 -1.08 1.21 -4.44
CA GLY A 228 -1.22 0.18 -3.42
C GLY A 228 -1.38 -1.21 -4.02
N PHE A 229 -1.44 -2.20 -3.14
CA PHE A 229 -1.61 -3.61 -3.45
C PHE A 229 -2.82 -4.17 -2.74
N VAL A 230 -3.47 -5.13 -3.38
CA VAL A 230 -4.56 -5.89 -2.78
C VAL A 230 -4.33 -7.38 -3.01
N TRP A 231 -4.48 -8.14 -1.94
CA TRP A 231 -4.48 -9.59 -1.94
C TRP A 231 -5.93 -10.07 -1.92
N GLU A 232 -6.28 -10.82 -2.95
CA GLU A 232 -7.62 -11.34 -3.16
C GLU A 232 -7.76 -12.73 -2.54
N ILE A 233 -8.83 -12.92 -1.79
CA ILE A 233 -9.18 -14.13 -1.06
C ILE A 233 -10.66 -14.41 -1.36
N TRP A 234 -11.01 -15.66 -1.63
CA TRP A 234 -12.42 -16.06 -1.60
C TRP A 234 -12.80 -16.46 -0.18
N ARG A 235 -13.98 -16.07 0.28
CA ARG A 235 -14.44 -16.30 1.65
C ARG A 235 -15.76 -17.06 1.67
N ASN A 236 -15.94 -17.86 2.72
CA ASN A 236 -17.23 -18.38 3.13
C ASN A 236 -17.78 -17.57 4.33
N THR A 237 -18.90 -18.02 4.88
CA THR A 237 -19.52 -17.38 6.07
C THR A 237 -18.72 -17.53 7.36
N SER A 238 -17.68 -18.38 7.40
CA SER A 238 -16.72 -18.44 8.51
C SER A 238 -15.52 -17.51 8.33
N GLY A 239 -15.47 -16.72 7.24
CA GLY A 239 -14.37 -15.79 6.96
C GLY A 239 -13.09 -16.45 6.44
N VAL A 240 -13.14 -17.73 6.07
CA VAL A 240 -12.00 -18.51 5.60
C VAL A 240 -12.20 -18.87 4.14
N GLY A 241 -11.12 -18.90 3.35
CA GLY A 241 -11.13 -19.56 2.06
C GLY A 241 -9.80 -19.37 1.32
N PRO A 242 -9.73 -19.80 0.05
CA PRO A 242 -8.49 -19.86 -0.68
C PRO A 242 -8.03 -18.48 -1.12
N ASP A 243 -6.73 -18.24 -0.99
CA ASP A 243 -6.05 -17.13 -1.65
C ASP A 243 -6.20 -17.26 -3.17
N ARG A 244 -6.28 -16.12 -3.85
CA ARG A 244 -6.43 -16.04 -5.32
C ARG A 244 -5.23 -15.37 -5.96
N GLY A 245 -4.71 -14.35 -5.31
CA GLY A 245 -3.45 -13.74 -5.72
C GLY A 245 -3.38 -12.25 -5.45
N LEU A 246 -2.34 -11.67 -6.03
CA LEU A 246 -2.00 -10.28 -5.87
C LEU A 246 -2.57 -9.49 -7.04
N GLY A 247 -3.00 -8.28 -6.77
CA GLY A 247 -2.67 -7.25 -7.76
C GLY A 247 -2.52 -5.87 -7.20
N MET A 248 -2.52 -4.95 -8.14
CA MET A 248 -2.00 -3.61 -7.95
C MET A 248 -3.05 -2.61 -8.40
N TYR A 249 -3.12 -1.48 -7.71
CA TYR A 249 -4.10 -0.44 -8.03
C TYR A 249 -3.48 0.94 -7.96
N ARG A 250 -4.00 1.82 -8.82
CA ARG A 250 -3.78 3.26 -8.77
C ARG A 250 -4.85 3.89 -7.89
N ALA A 251 -4.42 4.53 -6.81
CA ALA A 251 -5.29 5.25 -5.90
C ALA A 251 -5.42 6.72 -6.28
N THR A 252 -6.62 7.27 -6.18
CA THR A 252 -6.93 8.69 -6.38
C THR A 252 -7.98 9.16 -5.37
N LEU A 253 -8.14 10.47 -5.23
CA LEU A 253 -9.18 11.07 -4.39
C LEU A 253 -10.48 11.23 -5.18
N GLY A 254 -11.54 10.50 -4.81
CA GLY A 254 -12.88 10.69 -5.36
C GLY A 254 -13.64 11.81 -4.63
N ALA A 255 -14.82 12.18 -5.12
CA ALA A 255 -15.60 13.25 -4.49
C ALA A 255 -16.11 12.88 -3.08
N GLU A 256 -16.45 11.61 -2.85
CA GLU A 256 -17.03 11.14 -1.59
C GLU A 256 -16.10 10.19 -0.83
N LEU A 257 -15.28 9.40 -1.54
CA LEU A 257 -14.39 8.39 -0.97
C LEU A 257 -13.08 8.31 -1.79
N PRO A 258 -11.97 7.85 -1.19
CA PRO A 258 -10.80 7.41 -1.96
C PRO A 258 -11.16 6.28 -2.92
N VAL A 259 -10.57 6.28 -4.11
CA VAL A 259 -10.86 5.30 -5.17
C VAL A 259 -9.58 4.62 -5.60
N GLY A 260 -9.57 3.29 -5.65
CA GLY A 260 -8.50 2.46 -6.19
C GLY A 260 -8.92 1.78 -7.49
N ASN A 261 -8.28 2.15 -8.59
CA ASN A 261 -8.48 1.52 -9.88
C ASN A 261 -7.40 0.45 -10.11
N ARG A 262 -7.81 -0.82 -10.20
CA ARG A 262 -6.93 -1.93 -10.56
C ARG A 262 -6.18 -1.65 -11.86
N THR A 263 -4.88 -1.92 -11.92
CA THR A 263 -4.05 -1.76 -13.14
C THR A 263 -4.24 -2.91 -14.14
N GLY A 264 -5.16 -3.83 -13.85
CA GLY A 264 -5.44 -5.04 -14.62
C GLY A 264 -6.02 -6.12 -13.71
N GLY A 265 -6.04 -7.36 -14.20
CA GLY A 265 -6.32 -8.53 -13.36
C GLY A 265 -5.21 -8.79 -12.33
N LEU A 266 -5.24 -9.96 -11.70
CA LEU A 266 -4.18 -10.40 -10.80
C LEU A 266 -2.80 -10.39 -11.51
N VAL A 267 -1.81 -9.75 -10.89
CA VAL A 267 -0.42 -9.66 -11.40
C VAL A 267 0.42 -10.85 -10.96
N ALA A 268 -0.03 -11.58 -9.94
CA ALA A 268 0.58 -12.84 -9.49
C ALA A 268 -0.49 -13.76 -8.89
N GLY A 269 -0.29 -15.07 -9.03
CA GLY A 269 -1.22 -16.09 -8.54
C GLY A 269 -1.14 -16.33 -7.02
N PRO A 270 -1.88 -17.32 -6.50
CA PRO A 270 -2.02 -17.56 -5.07
C PRO A 270 -0.74 -18.07 -4.38
N ASP A 271 0.19 -18.65 -5.15
CA ASP A 271 1.48 -19.12 -4.63
C ASP A 271 2.51 -17.99 -4.48
N ALA A 272 2.20 -16.77 -4.91
CA ALA A 272 3.09 -15.62 -4.83
C ALA A 272 3.13 -15.00 -3.43
N LEU A 273 4.19 -14.24 -3.15
CA LEU A 273 4.24 -13.38 -1.96
C LEU A 273 3.10 -12.33 -2.00
N PRO A 274 2.32 -12.15 -0.91
CA PRO A 274 1.36 -11.05 -0.80
C PRO A 274 2.07 -9.70 -0.59
N VAL A 275 2.54 -9.10 -1.68
CA VAL A 275 3.38 -7.89 -1.68
C VAL A 275 2.69 -6.70 -1.03
N GLY A 276 3.38 -6.03 -0.10
CA GLY A 276 2.99 -4.72 0.43
C GLY A 276 1.83 -4.75 1.44
N ILE A 277 1.26 -5.91 1.76
CA ILE A 277 0.08 -6.03 2.63
C ILE A 277 0.34 -5.52 4.05
N MET A 278 1.58 -5.55 4.53
CA MET A 278 1.92 -4.88 5.79
C MET A 278 1.86 -3.36 5.57
N THR A 279 2.73 -2.84 4.69
CA THR A 279 2.79 -1.42 4.36
C THR A 279 3.56 -1.19 3.06
N VAL A 280 3.32 -0.05 2.42
CA VAL A 280 4.09 0.50 1.32
C VAL A 280 4.51 1.94 1.62
N MET A 281 5.72 2.31 1.22
CA MET A 281 6.29 3.63 1.50
C MET A 281 7.15 4.10 0.33
N LYS A 282 6.99 5.38 -0.05
CA LYS A 282 7.92 6.04 -0.97
C LYS A 282 9.14 6.54 -0.19
N ALA A 283 10.33 6.12 -0.60
CA ALA A 283 11.58 6.57 -0.02
C ALA A 283 12.71 6.43 -1.04
N GLU A 284 13.70 7.32 -0.99
CA GLU A 284 14.96 7.20 -1.76
C GLU A 284 14.77 7.01 -3.29
N GLY A 285 13.67 7.49 -3.87
CA GLY A 285 13.36 7.30 -5.30
C GLY A 285 12.69 5.96 -5.65
N TYR A 286 12.31 5.17 -4.65
CA TYR A 286 11.63 3.89 -4.79
C TYR A 286 10.29 3.87 -4.06
N ILE A 287 9.41 2.97 -4.49
CA ILE A 287 8.32 2.45 -3.67
C ILE A 287 8.78 1.17 -3.00
N TYR A 288 8.95 1.20 -1.69
CA TYR A 288 9.24 0.03 -0.88
C TYR A 288 7.95 -0.67 -0.45
N THR A 289 7.96 -1.99 -0.46
CA THR A 289 6.85 -2.86 -0.05
C THR A 289 7.31 -3.75 1.08
N TYR A 290 6.49 -3.87 2.12
CA TYR A 290 6.78 -4.70 3.28
C TYR A 290 5.68 -5.73 3.43
N THR A 291 6.08 -6.97 3.68
CA THR A 291 5.18 -8.10 3.86
C THR A 291 5.66 -8.96 5.01
N ASN A 292 4.74 -9.44 5.83
CA ASN A 292 5.09 -10.33 6.93
C ASN A 292 5.48 -11.71 6.42
N LYS A 293 6.52 -12.25 7.03
CA LYS A 293 6.92 -13.63 6.84
C LYS A 293 6.20 -14.50 7.87
N ASP A 294 5.59 -15.59 7.40
CA ASP A 294 4.88 -16.54 8.26
C ASP A 294 5.74 -16.97 9.46
N GLY A 295 5.20 -16.84 10.68
CA GLY A 295 5.92 -17.05 11.92
C GLY A 295 6.73 -15.83 12.39
N SER A 296 7.78 -15.45 11.66
CA SER A 296 8.65 -14.32 12.02
C SER A 296 9.40 -13.70 10.83
N GLY A 297 9.67 -12.39 10.93
CA GLY A 297 10.44 -11.61 9.96
C GLY A 297 9.57 -10.79 9.01
N ILE A 298 10.23 -9.95 8.22
CA ILE A 298 9.59 -9.06 7.25
C ILE A 298 10.36 -9.14 5.94
N ILE A 299 9.64 -9.33 4.84
CA ILE A 299 10.20 -9.32 3.49
C ILE A 299 10.03 -7.91 2.94
N VAL A 300 11.13 -7.35 2.44
CA VAL A 300 11.15 -6.04 1.77
C VAL A 300 11.40 -6.19 0.28
N GLY A 301 10.55 -5.54 -0.50
CA GLY A 301 10.68 -5.36 -1.94
C GLY A 301 10.73 -3.89 -2.29
N ARG A 302 11.13 -3.56 -3.51
CA ARG A 302 11.07 -2.20 -4.03
C ARG A 302 10.96 -2.16 -5.55
N ALA A 303 10.41 -1.07 -6.07
CA ALA A 303 10.51 -0.70 -7.48
C ALA A 303 10.84 0.80 -7.60
N PRO A 304 11.59 1.24 -8.63
CA PRO A 304 11.77 2.67 -8.90
C PRO A 304 10.42 3.36 -9.05
N VAL A 305 10.27 4.59 -8.51
CA VAL A 305 8.98 5.32 -8.54
C VAL A 305 8.42 5.44 -9.96
N ASP A 306 9.28 5.69 -10.95
CA ASP A 306 8.88 5.85 -12.35
C ASP A 306 8.30 4.58 -12.97
N ASN A 307 8.64 3.41 -12.41
CA ASN A 307 8.20 2.10 -12.86
C ASN A 307 7.34 1.38 -11.80
N ALA A 308 6.80 2.10 -10.80
CA ALA A 308 6.11 1.48 -9.68
C ALA A 308 4.81 0.75 -10.08
N PHE A 309 4.23 1.06 -11.24
CA PHE A 309 3.08 0.34 -11.79
C PHE A 309 3.46 -0.83 -12.72
N GLU A 310 4.75 -1.14 -12.84
CA GLU A 310 5.25 -2.28 -13.62
C GLU A 310 5.65 -3.39 -12.67
N VAL A 311 4.88 -4.48 -12.62
CA VAL A 311 5.12 -5.58 -11.67
C VAL A 311 6.52 -6.19 -11.82
N ASP A 312 7.02 -6.26 -13.06
CA ASP A 312 8.34 -6.81 -13.37
C ASP A 312 9.49 -5.90 -12.92
N ALA A 313 9.22 -4.65 -12.54
CA ALA A 313 10.24 -3.73 -12.01
C ALA A 313 10.53 -3.97 -10.53
N TYR A 314 9.73 -4.80 -9.84
CA TYR A 314 9.94 -5.09 -8.43
C TYR A 314 11.12 -6.03 -8.22
N GLU A 315 11.97 -5.68 -7.26
CA GLU A 315 13.07 -6.50 -6.76
C GLU A 315 12.95 -6.70 -5.24
N PHE A 316 13.38 -7.85 -4.74
CA PHE A 316 13.27 -8.22 -3.33
C PHE A 316 14.63 -8.48 -2.71
N LEU A 317 14.81 -8.04 -1.46
CA LEU A 317 16.06 -8.17 -0.74
C LEU A 317 16.21 -9.59 -0.20
N THR A 318 17.28 -10.25 -0.62
CA THR A 318 17.70 -11.53 -0.06
C THR A 318 18.33 -11.33 1.31
N LEU A 319 18.27 -12.36 2.17
CA LEU A 319 18.93 -12.35 3.48
C LEU A 319 20.45 -12.15 3.41
N LYS A 320 21.05 -12.35 2.23
CA LYS A 320 22.48 -12.11 1.94
C LYS A 320 22.80 -10.69 1.46
N GLY A 321 21.79 -9.80 1.41
CA GLY A 321 21.97 -8.40 1.04
C GLY A 321 21.92 -8.09 -0.46
N ASN A 322 21.55 -9.05 -1.31
CA ASN A 322 21.37 -8.82 -2.75
C ASN A 322 19.91 -8.58 -3.10
N TRP A 323 19.65 -7.70 -4.07
CA TRP A 323 18.31 -7.51 -4.65
C TRP A 323 18.12 -8.45 -5.84
N VAL A 324 16.97 -9.13 -5.89
CA VAL A 324 16.61 -10.07 -6.96
C VAL A 324 15.28 -9.64 -7.58
N GLN A 325 15.27 -9.47 -8.89
CA GLN A 325 14.10 -9.03 -9.66
C GLN A 325 13.03 -10.13 -9.73
N GLY A 326 11.76 -9.71 -9.68
CA GLY A 326 10.58 -10.57 -9.77
C GLY A 326 9.96 -10.87 -8.41
N ILE A 327 8.63 -11.04 -8.37
CA ILE A 327 7.91 -11.42 -7.15
C ILE A 327 8.20 -12.90 -6.85
N PRO A 328 8.81 -13.23 -5.69
CA PRO A 328 9.08 -14.62 -5.34
C PRO A 328 7.79 -15.36 -5.00
N SER A 329 7.83 -16.70 -5.13
CA SER A 329 6.79 -17.53 -4.52
C SER A 329 6.85 -17.39 -3.00
N TYR A 330 5.71 -17.50 -2.33
CA TYR A 330 5.65 -17.38 -0.88
C TYR A 330 6.53 -18.43 -0.18
N THR A 331 6.61 -19.64 -0.73
CA THR A 331 7.47 -20.71 -0.21
C THR A 331 8.96 -20.34 -0.24
N ASP A 332 9.46 -19.81 -1.36
CA ASP A 332 10.86 -19.38 -1.48
C ASP A 332 11.12 -18.11 -0.65
N ALA A 333 10.17 -17.17 -0.68
CA ALA A 333 10.25 -15.90 0.04
C ALA A 333 10.57 -16.10 1.53
N LYS A 334 9.93 -17.09 2.17
CA LYS A 334 10.12 -17.41 3.59
C LYS A 334 11.56 -17.74 3.97
N SER A 335 12.32 -18.42 3.14
CA SER A 335 13.69 -18.85 3.49
C SER A 335 14.79 -17.98 2.90
N THR A 336 14.48 -17.19 1.88
CA THR A 336 15.50 -16.57 1.03
C THR A 336 15.54 -15.04 1.16
N TYR A 337 14.41 -14.41 1.50
CA TYR A 337 14.23 -12.96 1.49
C TYR A 337 13.91 -12.42 2.88
N GLY A 338 14.25 -11.16 3.10
CA GLY A 338 14.04 -10.50 4.39
C GLY A 338 14.73 -9.14 4.48
N LEU A 339 14.64 -8.53 5.66
CA LEU A 339 15.37 -7.30 5.99
C LEU A 339 16.87 -7.58 6.10
N LEU A 340 17.70 -6.56 5.86
CA LEU A 340 19.14 -6.69 6.00
C LEU A 340 19.52 -7.02 7.45
N GLY A 341 20.37 -8.04 7.62
CA GLY A 341 20.83 -8.52 8.92
C GLY A 341 19.95 -9.62 9.54
N GLU A 342 18.70 -9.83 9.09
CA GLU A 342 17.81 -10.87 9.65
C GLU A 342 18.43 -12.28 9.59
N GLY A 343 19.16 -12.60 8.51
CA GLY A 343 19.80 -13.91 8.31
C GLY A 343 21.06 -14.17 9.14
N ASP A 344 21.65 -13.14 9.74
CA ASP A 344 22.89 -13.21 10.53
C ASP A 344 22.60 -13.14 12.05
N GLY A 345 21.35 -13.37 12.46
CA GLY A 345 20.89 -13.19 13.84
C GLY A 345 20.34 -11.79 14.14
N GLY A 346 20.00 -11.01 13.10
CA GLY A 346 19.45 -9.66 13.21
C GLY A 346 18.05 -9.61 13.81
N VAL A 347 17.70 -8.40 14.26
CA VAL A 347 16.87 -8.19 15.46
C VAL A 347 15.40 -7.94 15.14
N VAL A 348 14.83 -8.37 14.00
CA VAL A 348 13.36 -8.30 13.80
C VAL A 348 12.72 -9.69 13.95
N PRO A 349 12.66 -10.25 15.18
CA PRO A 349 12.16 -11.60 15.40
C PRO A 349 10.63 -11.71 15.38
N ILE A 350 9.88 -10.60 15.41
CA ILE A 350 8.43 -10.64 15.68
C ILE A 350 7.66 -9.64 14.82
N SER A 351 6.90 -10.16 13.85
CA SER A 351 5.72 -9.49 13.33
C SER A 351 4.62 -10.52 13.12
N TYR A 352 3.70 -10.64 14.08
CA TYR A 352 2.55 -11.54 13.95
C TYR A 352 1.44 -10.85 13.16
N GLY A 353 1.73 -10.62 11.88
CA GLY A 353 0.73 -10.40 10.86
C GLY A 353 0.57 -8.98 10.38
N GLN A 354 1.01 -7.93 11.10
CA GLN A 354 0.77 -6.53 10.73
C GLN A 354 1.74 -5.52 11.39
N GLY A 355 1.95 -4.39 10.73
CA GLY A 355 2.87 -3.34 11.16
C GLY A 355 2.90 -2.18 10.14
N SER A 356 3.71 -1.17 10.41
CA SER A 356 3.90 -0.02 9.53
C SER A 356 5.32 0.52 9.62
N ILE A 357 5.75 1.29 8.63
CA ILE A 357 7.06 1.94 8.64
C ILE A 357 6.90 3.40 8.23
N MET A 358 7.71 4.27 8.83
CA MET A 358 7.80 5.68 8.46
C MET A 358 9.22 6.21 8.59
N TRP A 359 9.51 7.32 7.92
CA TRP A 359 10.66 8.16 8.24
C TRP A 359 10.32 9.13 9.38
N SER A 360 11.12 9.17 10.44
CA SER A 360 11.00 10.17 11.51
C SER A 360 11.87 11.39 11.21
N ASN A 361 11.26 12.58 11.15
CA ASN A 361 11.99 13.84 11.00
C ASN A 361 12.71 14.21 12.30
N TYR A 362 12.14 13.86 13.46
CA TYR A 362 12.72 14.15 14.77
C TYR A 362 13.99 13.34 15.04
N PHE A 363 13.97 12.03 14.72
CA PHE A 363 15.12 11.14 14.96
C PHE A 363 16.03 10.94 13.74
N GLU A 364 15.59 11.35 12.55
CA GLU A 364 16.26 11.11 11.27
C GLU A 364 16.57 9.61 11.04
N ARG A 365 15.55 8.77 11.31
CA ARG A 365 15.61 7.31 11.18
C ARG A 365 14.31 6.78 10.60
N TYR A 366 14.39 5.67 9.87
CA TYR A 366 13.21 4.87 9.56
C TYR A 366 12.80 4.09 10.80
N MET A 367 11.53 4.21 11.18
CA MET A 367 10.93 3.55 12.33
C MET A 367 9.92 2.51 11.83
N LEU A 368 10.20 1.24 12.10
CA LEU A 368 9.39 0.08 11.74
C LEU A 368 8.60 -0.38 12.97
N PHE A 369 7.33 0.00 13.02
CA PHE A 369 6.38 -0.33 14.07
C PHE A 369 5.78 -1.72 13.82
N THR A 370 5.80 -2.56 14.85
CA THR A 370 5.29 -3.93 14.81
C THR A 370 4.88 -4.37 16.22
N GLY A 371 4.32 -5.58 16.33
CA GLY A 371 4.01 -6.18 17.61
C GLY A 371 3.82 -7.68 17.54
N SER A 372 3.74 -8.30 18.71
CA SER A 372 3.22 -9.65 18.89
C SER A 372 1.73 -9.63 19.10
N PHE A 373 1.03 -10.59 18.49
CA PHE A 373 -0.41 -10.76 18.70
C PHE A 373 -0.71 -10.84 20.20
N GLY A 374 -1.52 -9.90 20.69
CA GLY A 374 -1.99 -9.90 22.07
C GLY A 374 -0.96 -9.54 23.15
N SER A 375 0.12 -8.82 22.84
CA SER A 375 1.08 -8.43 23.89
C SER A 375 1.69 -7.04 23.76
N SER A 376 2.51 -6.72 22.76
CA SER A 376 3.37 -5.52 22.86
C SER A 376 3.46 -4.71 21.57
N MET A 377 3.33 -3.39 21.70
CA MET A 377 3.69 -2.40 20.68
C MET A 377 5.17 -2.06 20.83
N MET A 378 5.91 -2.15 19.74
CA MET A 378 7.33 -1.81 19.69
C MET A 378 7.69 -1.24 18.32
N PHE A 379 8.87 -0.64 18.23
CA PHE A 379 9.45 -0.34 16.92
C PHE A 379 10.92 -0.74 16.84
N TYR A 380 11.40 -0.81 15.62
CA TYR A 380 12.82 -0.94 15.27
C TYR A 380 13.24 0.28 14.46
N ALA A 381 14.52 0.66 14.51
CA ALA A 381 15.01 1.85 13.84
C ALA A 381 16.18 1.55 12.89
N SER A 382 16.24 2.23 11.75
CA SER A 382 17.36 2.11 10.81
C SER A 382 17.69 3.43 10.10
N LYS A 383 18.88 3.53 9.51
CA LYS A 383 19.24 4.65 8.61
C LYS A 383 18.70 4.47 7.20
N THR A 384 18.34 3.25 6.83
CA THR A 384 17.83 2.89 5.50
C THR A 384 16.46 2.22 5.66
N PRO A 385 15.61 2.22 4.63
CA PRO A 385 14.28 1.63 4.71
C PRO A 385 14.30 0.10 4.82
N TYR A 386 15.41 -0.54 4.47
CA TYR A 386 15.56 -2.00 4.41
C TYR A 386 16.53 -2.58 5.46
N GLY A 387 17.06 -1.75 6.37
CA GLY A 387 17.94 -2.19 7.46
C GLY A 387 19.45 -2.07 7.18
N PRO A 388 20.31 -2.46 8.13
CA PRO A 388 19.96 -3.22 9.33
C PRO A 388 19.19 -2.39 10.35
N PHE A 389 18.29 -3.05 11.07
CA PHE A 389 17.44 -2.44 12.09
C PHE A 389 17.99 -2.70 13.51
N ASP A 390 18.04 -1.64 14.31
CA ASP A 390 18.35 -1.65 15.74
C ASP A 390 17.03 -1.73 16.54
N GLY A 391 17.05 -2.34 17.73
CA GLY A 391 15.88 -2.46 18.61
C GLY A 391 15.84 -3.79 19.37
N PRO A 392 14.67 -4.22 19.89
CA PRO A 392 13.40 -3.50 19.89
C PRO A 392 13.42 -2.27 20.82
N TYR A 393 12.62 -1.27 20.47
CA TYR A 393 12.24 -0.14 21.32
C TYR A 393 10.81 -0.37 21.81
N ASP A 394 10.65 -0.84 23.05
CA ASP A 394 9.35 -1.19 23.60
C ASP A 394 8.52 0.07 23.90
N ILE A 395 7.27 0.12 23.45
CA ILE A 395 6.37 1.27 23.67
C ILE A 395 5.43 0.96 24.84
N GLU A 396 4.61 -0.07 24.68
CA GLU A 396 3.52 -0.38 25.61
C GLU A 396 3.08 -1.83 25.43
N THR A 397 2.59 -2.44 26.52
CA THR A 397 2.00 -3.79 26.47
C THR A 397 0.48 -3.68 26.53
N VAL A 398 -0.16 -3.71 25.36
CA VAL A 398 -1.63 -3.70 25.22
C VAL A 398 -2.09 -4.91 24.42
N LEU A 399 -3.28 -5.42 24.79
CA LEU A 399 -3.94 -6.44 24.00
C LEU A 399 -4.36 -5.85 22.65
N GLY A 400 -3.83 -6.42 21.57
CA GLY A 400 -4.21 -6.04 20.21
C GLY A 400 -3.27 -6.59 19.15
N TYR A 401 -3.52 -6.18 17.91
CA TYR A 401 -2.71 -6.43 16.72
C TYR A 401 -2.81 -5.21 15.78
N GLY A 402 -2.04 -5.20 14.68
CA GLY A 402 -2.12 -4.11 13.71
C GLY A 402 -1.52 -2.81 14.23
N VAL A 403 -0.22 -2.83 14.58
CA VAL A 403 0.48 -1.64 15.07
C VAL A 403 0.76 -0.68 13.90
N ASN A 404 -0.04 0.38 13.79
CA ASN A 404 0.06 1.33 12.68
C ASN A 404 0.41 2.74 13.17
N VAL A 405 1.36 3.39 12.51
CA VAL A 405 1.73 4.79 12.78
C VAL A 405 1.04 5.74 11.78
N HIS A 406 0.66 6.92 12.26
CA HIS A 406 -0.18 7.89 11.54
C HIS A 406 0.51 9.25 11.42
N PRO A 407 1.58 9.37 10.60
CA PRO A 407 2.47 10.53 10.60
C PRO A 407 1.81 11.85 10.17
N PHE A 408 0.75 11.80 9.36
CA PHE A 408 0.03 13.01 8.91
C PHE A 408 -0.47 13.87 10.07
N TRP A 409 -0.88 13.25 11.18
CA TRP A 409 -1.41 13.96 12.35
C TRP A 409 -0.33 14.31 13.36
N SER A 410 0.95 14.02 13.10
CA SER A 410 2.04 14.64 13.87
C SER A 410 1.86 16.16 13.77
N PRO A 411 1.72 16.89 14.89
CA PRO A 411 1.77 18.34 14.88
C PRO A 411 3.00 18.80 14.11
N ASP A 412 2.85 19.86 13.32
CA ASP A 412 3.86 20.53 12.49
C ASP A 412 4.69 19.67 11.51
N GLY A 413 4.54 18.35 11.52
CA GLY A 413 5.34 17.41 10.72
C GLY A 413 6.73 17.10 11.30
N SER A 414 7.07 17.56 12.50
CA SER A 414 8.37 17.27 13.14
C SER A 414 8.55 15.83 13.53
N HIS A 415 7.46 15.08 13.76
CA HIS A 415 7.50 13.72 14.33
C HIS A 415 8.04 13.67 15.77
N GLN A 416 8.09 14.81 16.48
CA GLN A 416 8.33 14.83 17.93
C GLN A 416 7.17 14.21 18.71
N THR A 417 5.96 14.34 18.17
CA THR A 417 4.76 13.62 18.62
C THR A 417 4.32 12.69 17.50
N LEU A 418 4.10 11.42 17.83
CA LEU A 418 3.55 10.42 16.92
C LEU A 418 2.24 9.85 17.45
N TYR A 419 1.40 9.43 16.53
CA TYR A 419 0.18 8.70 16.83
C TYR A 419 0.31 7.28 16.30
N VAL A 420 0.06 6.30 17.16
CA VAL A 420 0.14 4.87 16.86
C VAL A 420 -1.14 4.21 17.30
N SER A 421 -1.66 3.28 16.49
CA SER A 421 -2.86 2.53 16.81
C SER A 421 -2.61 1.04 16.96
N SER A 422 -3.52 0.37 17.66
CA SER A 422 -3.60 -1.09 17.79
C SER A 422 -5.06 -1.51 17.98
N GLY A 423 -5.45 -2.62 17.37
CA GLY A 423 -6.84 -3.10 17.31
C GLY A 423 -7.08 -4.42 18.03
N TRP A 424 -8.27 -4.56 18.63
CA TRP A 424 -8.80 -5.81 19.19
C TRP A 424 -10.34 -5.78 19.17
N ASP A 425 -10.99 -6.92 18.92
CA ASP A 425 -12.47 -7.05 18.91
C ASP A 425 -13.20 -5.96 18.10
N ASN A 426 -12.72 -5.68 16.88
CA ASN A 426 -13.22 -4.64 15.97
C ASN A 426 -13.14 -3.20 16.52
N VAL A 427 -12.33 -2.95 17.53
CA VAL A 427 -12.06 -1.61 18.07
C VAL A 427 -10.58 -1.30 17.89
N ILE A 428 -10.28 -0.19 17.23
CA ILE A 428 -8.91 0.32 17.06
C ILE A 428 -8.71 1.49 18.01
N ASN A 429 -7.78 1.33 18.96
CA ASN A 429 -7.41 2.36 19.90
C ASN A 429 -6.21 3.15 19.39
N MET A 430 -6.21 4.44 19.66
CA MET A 430 -5.14 5.36 19.34
C MET A 430 -4.34 5.73 20.58
N TYR A 431 -3.02 5.77 20.42
CA TYR A 431 -2.05 6.13 21.42
C TYR A 431 -1.20 7.28 20.87
N LYS A 432 -0.81 8.19 21.76
CA LYS A 432 0.07 9.32 21.48
C LYS A 432 1.42 9.04 22.12
N LEU A 433 2.47 9.04 21.32
CA LEU A 433 3.85 9.03 21.77
C LEU A 433 4.42 10.44 21.68
N ASP A 434 4.99 10.93 22.76
CA ASP A 434 5.68 12.22 22.81
C ASP A 434 7.15 12.02 23.16
N PHE A 435 8.04 12.77 22.51
CA PHE A 435 9.49 12.71 22.69
C PHE A 435 10.06 14.06 23.16
N ASP A 436 10.99 14.01 24.11
CA ASP A 436 11.68 15.15 24.73
C ASP A 436 13.20 14.88 24.89
N TYR A 437 13.76 14.17 23.90
CA TYR A 437 15.17 13.82 23.84
C TYR A 437 16.07 15.03 23.55
#